data_AF-A0A7K8FVN8-F1
#
_entry.id   AF-A0A7K8FVN8-F1
#
_cell.length_a   1.000
_cell.length_b   1.000
_cell.length_c   1.000
_cell.angle_alpha   90.00
_cell.angle_beta   90.00
_cell.angle_gamma   90.00
#
_symmetry.space_group_name_H-M   'P 1'
#
loop_
_entity.id
_entity.type
_entity.pdbx_description
1 polymer ?
#
loop_
_entity_poly.entity_id
_entity_poly.type
_entity_poly.pdbx_seq_one_letter_code
_entity_poly.pdbx_strand_id
1 'polypeptide(L)'
;PLAEFDLRDISYRVRGPTSHELELPPAGAAGSGPSGPSGPSGSPGSPGTVSLRFPEEREAQQWWTVLSSSLREARRGGTGLGTRLGT
;
A
#
# COMPACT_ATOMS: atom_id res chain seq x y z
N PRO A 1 0.41 -17.64 1.31
CA PRO A 1 0.93 -16.52 2.13
C PRO A 1 0.16 -15.25 1.73
N LEU A 2 -0.25 -14.43 2.68
CA LEU A 2 -0.88 -13.13 2.41
C LEU A 2 0.22 -12.07 2.33
N ALA A 3 0.10 -11.12 1.42
CA ALA A 3 1.00 -9.96 1.37
C ALA A 3 0.35 -8.78 2.10
N GLU A 4 1.07 -8.21 3.06
CA GLU A 4 0.61 -7.10 3.90
C GLU A 4 1.51 -5.89 3.66
N PHE A 5 0.89 -4.71 3.49
CA PHE A 5 1.60 -3.46 3.21
C PHE A 5 1.05 -2.35 4.11
N ASP A 6 1.93 -1.45 4.55
CA ASP A 6 1.49 -0.25 5.25
C ASP A 6 0.80 0.70 4.26
N LEU A 7 -0.38 1.21 4.64
CA LEU A 7 -1.15 2.14 3.81
C LEU A 7 -0.39 3.44 3.49
N ARG A 8 0.63 3.81 4.26
CA ARG A 8 1.47 4.99 4.02
C ARG A 8 2.41 4.79 2.85
N ASP A 9 2.84 3.55 2.61
CA ASP A 9 3.86 3.20 1.61
C ASP A 9 3.25 2.82 0.25
N ILE A 10 1.93 2.68 0.18
CA ILE A 10 1.22 2.37 -1.06
C ILE A 10 0.64 3.65 -1.69
N SER A 11 0.56 3.65 -3.03
CA SER A 11 -0.10 4.70 -3.79
C SER A 11 -1.21 4.12 -4.66
N TYR A 12 -2.36 4.79 -4.71
CA TYR A 12 -3.53 4.31 -5.43
C TYR A 12 -3.92 5.28 -6.54
N ARG A 13 -4.20 4.77 -7.75
CA ARG A 13 -4.60 5.55 -8.93
C ARG A 13 -5.85 4.97 -9.56
N VAL A 14 -6.83 5.83 -9.82
CA VAL A 14 -8.01 5.49 -10.61
C VAL A 14 -7.66 5.69 -12.08
N ARG A 15 -7.71 4.63 -12.89
CA ARG A 15 -7.43 4.67 -14.35
C ARG A 15 -8.70 4.72 -15.21
N GLY A 16 -9.81 4.22 -14.67
CA GLY A 16 -11.12 4.23 -15.30
C GLY A 16 -12.20 3.80 -14.31
N PRO A 17 -13.47 3.80 -14.73
CA PRO A 17 -14.62 3.57 -13.83
C PRO A 17 -14.61 2.20 -13.15
N THR A 18 -13.95 1.21 -13.75
CA THR A 18 -13.83 -0.16 -13.22
C THR A 18 -12.39 -0.64 -13.16
N SER A 19 -11.41 0.24 -13.37
CA SER A 19 -10.00 -0.11 -13.55
C SER A 19 -9.13 0.81 -12.72
N HIS A 20 -8.56 0.28 -11.64
CA HIS A 20 -7.69 1.02 -10.74
C HIS A 20 -6.31 0.36 -10.67
N GLU A 21 -5.33 1.09 -10.14
CA GLU A 21 -3.97 0.61 -9.95
C GLU A 21 -3.48 0.92 -8.54
N LEU A 22 -2.72 -0.01 -7.99
CA LEU A 22 -2.04 0.11 -6.71
C LEU A 22 -0.54 -0.04 -6.93
N GLU A 23 0.22 1.00 -6.64
CA GLU A 23 1.67 1.00 -6.62
C GLU A 23 2.12 0.61 -5.21
N LEU A 24 2.79 -0.54 -5.12
CA LEU A 24 3.32 -1.12 -3.90
C LEU A 24 4.78 -0.71 -3.70
N PRO A 25 5.26 -0.61 -2.45
CA PRO A 25 6.67 -0.39 -2.20
C PRO A 25 7.52 -1.52 -2.80
N PRO A 26 8.79 -1.24 -3.12
CA PRO A 26 9.69 -2.27 -3.65
C PRO A 26 9.78 -3.45 -2.70
N ALA A 27 9.62 -4.67 -3.25
CA ALA A 27 9.75 -5.90 -2.49
C ALA A 27 11.16 -5.99 -1.89
N GLY A 28 11.25 -5.87 -0.56
CA GLY A 28 12.52 -5.77 0.18
C GLY A 28 12.53 -4.68 1.28
N ALA A 29 11.57 -3.76 1.28
CA ALA A 29 11.41 -2.75 2.35
C ALA A 29 10.53 -3.22 3.52
N ALA A 30 9.65 -4.20 3.29
CA ALA A 30 8.83 -4.81 4.33
C ALA A 30 9.64 -5.84 5.13
N GLY A 31 10.25 -5.37 6.23
CA GLY A 31 10.80 -6.20 7.30
C GLY A 31 12.10 -6.94 6.97
N SER A 32 13.22 -6.41 7.48
CA SER A 32 14.47 -7.16 7.59
C SER A 32 14.31 -8.38 8.51
N GLY A 33 14.06 -9.55 7.92
CA GLY A 33 14.37 -10.87 8.49
C GLY A 33 15.66 -11.41 7.83
N PRO A 34 16.48 -12.23 8.52
CA PRO A 34 17.88 -12.40 8.17
C PRO A 34 18.09 -13.16 6.87
N SER A 35 19.08 -12.68 6.13
CA SER A 35 19.62 -13.19 4.88
C SER A 35 19.88 -14.71 4.91
N GLY A 36 19.17 -15.46 4.05
CA GLY A 36 19.55 -16.80 3.61
C GLY A 36 20.07 -16.77 2.17
N PRO A 37 21.02 -17.64 1.78
CA PRO A 37 21.71 -17.49 0.51
C PRO A 37 20.90 -18.04 -0.69
N SER A 38 20.84 -17.22 -1.73
CA SER A 38 20.88 -17.59 -3.16
C SER A 38 19.71 -18.38 -3.78
N GLY A 39 18.81 -17.65 -4.45
CA GLY A 39 17.92 -18.08 -5.54
C GLY A 39 17.81 -16.95 -6.59
N PRO A 40 17.48 -17.23 -7.87
CA PRO A 40 17.92 -16.40 -9.00
C PRO A 40 17.26 -15.01 -9.01
N SER A 41 18.10 -13.97 -8.88
CA SER A 41 17.97 -12.62 -9.43
C SER A 41 16.54 -12.15 -9.76
N GLY A 42 15.69 -11.98 -8.74
CA GLY A 42 14.59 -11.02 -8.85
C GLY A 42 15.20 -9.63 -8.82
N SER A 43 15.06 -8.86 -9.90
CA SER A 43 15.61 -7.51 -10.00
C SER A 43 15.35 -6.70 -8.72
N PRO A 44 16.39 -6.21 -8.03
CA PRO A 44 16.19 -5.41 -6.84
C PRO A 44 15.50 -4.10 -7.23
N GLY A 45 14.38 -3.81 -6.57
CA GLY A 45 13.96 -2.42 -6.36
C GLY A 45 12.91 -1.83 -7.31
N SER A 46 12.19 -2.60 -8.11
CA SER A 46 11.02 -2.04 -8.80
C SER A 46 9.78 -2.08 -7.90
N PRO A 47 9.09 -0.95 -7.66
CA PRO A 47 7.78 -0.98 -7.02
C PRO A 47 6.86 -1.88 -7.83
N GLY A 48 6.15 -2.79 -7.14
CA GLY A 48 5.18 -3.65 -7.81
C GLY A 48 3.92 -2.86 -8.13
N THR A 49 3.47 -2.86 -9.38
CA THR A 49 2.15 -2.30 -9.73
C THR A 49 1.12 -3.43 -9.83
N VAL A 50 0.02 -3.29 -9.10
CA VAL A 50 -1.12 -4.20 -9.12
C VAL A 50 -2.30 -3.52 -9.79
N SER A 51 -2.84 -4.13 -10.84
CA SER A 51 -4.07 -3.67 -11.49
C SER A 51 -5.29 -4.31 -10.84
N LEU A 52 -6.26 -3.50 -10.43
CA LEU A 52 -7.53 -3.92 -9.87
C LEU A 52 -8.64 -3.70 -10.89
N ARG A 53 -9.41 -4.76 -11.15
CA ARG A 53 -10.54 -4.71 -12.08
C ARG A 53 -11.83 -5.06 -11.35
N PHE A 54 -12.76 -4.12 -11.34
CA PHE A 54 -14.04 -4.25 -10.67
C PHE A 54 -15.11 -4.70 -11.66
N PRO A 55 -16.08 -5.51 -11.23
CA PRO A 55 -17.20 -5.93 -12.07
C PRO A 55 -18.11 -4.74 -12.43
N GLU A 56 -18.26 -3.79 -11.51
CA GLU A 56 -19.13 -2.62 -11.69
C GLU A 56 -18.50 -1.34 -11.14
N GLU A 57 -18.88 -0.19 -11.70
CA GLU A 57 -18.38 1.12 -11.29
C GLU A 57 -18.73 1.43 -9.83
N ARG A 58 -19.92 1.00 -9.38
CA ARG A 58 -20.37 1.23 -8.00
C ARG A 58 -19.44 0.58 -6.97
N GLU A 59 -19.02 -0.65 -7.22
CA GLU A 59 -18.09 -1.36 -6.34
C GLU A 59 -16.73 -0.67 -6.31
N ALA A 60 -16.23 -0.26 -7.49
CA ALA A 60 -14.99 0.51 -7.60
C ALA A 60 -15.04 1.81 -6.79
N GLN A 61 -16.17 2.54 -6.85
CA GLN A 61 -16.40 3.76 -6.08
C GLN A 61 -16.50 3.50 -4.57
N GLN A 62 -17.19 2.44 -4.15
CA GLN A 62 -17.29 2.05 -2.75
C GLN A 62 -15.91 1.71 -2.18
N TRP A 63 -15.14 0.91 -2.92
CA TRP A 63 -13.77 0.57 -2.55
C TRP A 63 -12.90 1.82 -2.42
N TRP A 64 -12.93 2.72 -3.42
CA TRP A 64 -12.17 3.96 -3.37
C TRP A 64 -12.55 4.86 -2.18
N THR A 65 -13.83 4.92 -1.83
CA THR A 65 -14.31 5.69 -0.69
C THR A 65 -13.70 5.19 0.62
N VAL A 66 -13.73 3.87 0.84
CA VAL A 66 -13.14 3.26 2.05
C VAL A 66 -11.62 3.44 2.05
N LEU A 67 -10.95 3.10 0.95
CA LEU A 67 -9.49 3.14 0.86
C LEU A 67 -8.95 4.57 1.01
N SER A 68 -9.57 5.56 0.37
CA SER A 68 -9.14 6.96 0.47
C SER A 68 -9.28 7.52 1.89
N SER A 69 -10.33 7.10 2.63
CA SER A 69 -10.48 7.41 4.05
C SER A 69 -9.34 6.80 4.86
N SER A 70 -9.08 5.50 4.70
CA SER A 70 -7.99 4.81 5.40
C SER A 70 -6.60 5.38 5.05
N LEU A 71 -6.34 5.71 3.78
CA LEU A 71 -5.10 6.36 3.35
C LEU A 71 -4.92 7.72 4.01
N ARG A 72 -5.99 8.52 4.09
CA ARG A 72 -5.97 9.83 4.75
C ARG A 72 -5.66 9.68 6.24
N GLU A 73 -6.34 8.76 6.93
CA GLU A 73 -6.12 8.54 8.36
C GLU A 73 -4.74 7.94 8.64
N ALA A 74 -4.28 6.99 7.82
CA ALA A 74 -2.93 6.43 7.93
C ALA A 74 -1.86 7.51 7.83
N ARG A 75 -2.01 8.46 6.89
CA ARG A 75 -1.11 9.62 6.73
C ARG A 75 -1.24 10.63 7.86
N ARG A 76 -2.44 10.84 8.41
CA ARG A 76 -2.67 11.72 9.56
C ARG A 76 -2.00 11.20 10.83
N GLY A 77 -1.96 9.89 11.03
CA GLY A 77 -1.34 9.25 12.20
C GLY A 77 0.19 9.26 12.21
N GLY A 78 0.86 9.86 11.22
CA GLY A 78 2.33 9.95 11.15
C GLY A 78 2.94 11.00 12.07
N THR A 79 2.13 11.91 12.63
CA THR A 79 2.55 12.98 13.54
C THR A 79 2.05 12.71 14.96
N GLY A 80 2.50 11.61 15.56
CA GLY A 80 2.06 11.16 16.89
C GLY A 80 3.13 11.19 17.98
N LEU A 81 4.33 11.71 17.72
CA LEU A 81 5.37 11.98 18.73
C LEU A 81 5.22 13.40 19.28
N GLY A 82 4.06 13.72 19.88
CA GLY A 82 3.83 15.11 20.26
C GLY A 82 2.71 15.43 21.22
N THR A 83 2.13 14.49 22.00
CA THR A 83 1.31 14.89 23.17
C THR A 83 1.10 13.76 24.18
N ARG A 84 2.18 13.17 24.72
CA ARG A 84 2.09 12.40 25.98
C ARG A 84 3.31 12.64 26.86
N LEU A 85 3.51 13.90 27.26
CA LEU A 85 4.28 14.20 28.47
C LEU A 85 3.75 15.49 29.08
N GLY A 86 3.35 15.43 30.35
CA GLY A 86 2.82 16.56 31.11
C GLY A 86 1.81 16.08 32.15
N THR A 87 2.35 15.44 33.19
CA THR A 87 1.65 15.05 34.41
C THR A 87 1.29 16.27 35.23
#